data_AF-A0A9W6WM92-F1
#
_entry.id   AF-A0A9W6WM92-F1
#
_cell.length_a   1.000
_cell.length_b   1.000
_cell.length_c   1.000
_cell.angle_alpha   90.00
_cell.angle_beta   90.00
_cell.angle_gamma   90.00
#
_symmetry.space_group_name_H-M   'P 1'
#
loop_
_entity.id
_entity.type
_entity.pdbx_description
1 polymer ?
#
loop_
_entity_poly.entity_id
_entity_poly.type
_entity_poly.pdbx_seq_one_letter_code
_entity_poly.pdbx_strand_id
1 'polypeptide(L)'
;MLPNKREQVFLHELLDRWPRNVAQVIQWPALPSRGEMSHALKFPQSAKMATPASVWYAVPRVPIPAEKQNVSAIVRYTLWSARNMASPRPLRCVPGFFRMGLSDEPVDEMGEPPMRMGLADGKAWPDVYAFMRQFERRHPSRRIKLVILLRHGEATHNATKARVGERAWEEQYEMRPEFIDAPLTAHGKEQADAAAAMLEKQIAKCGLKLQRIFVSPLDRTLQTYDRVFARLRDIPVSVVELARETLGVVNCDRRKLMTPKQAAYPRLDFDHVASENDTWWQPDHRETNEEIAARAAEFLDEVFYKSPESCVLVVSHSGFSRGCFAAVGHRYYRPRNAEFIPLLITDATEEELQQDTIA
;
A
#
# COMPACT_ATOMS: atom_id res chain seq x y z
N MET A 1 -29.19 4.79 4.48
CA MET A 1 -30.17 3.96 3.76
C MET A 1 -29.76 2.53 3.99
N LEU A 2 -30.71 1.68 4.38
CA LEU A 2 -30.47 0.23 4.57
C LEU A 2 -30.18 -0.43 3.21
N PRO A 3 -29.45 -1.57 3.17
CA PRO A 3 -29.13 -2.27 1.93
C PRO A 3 -30.41 -2.65 1.19
N ASN A 4 -30.36 -2.61 -0.13
CA ASN A 4 -31.52 -2.98 -0.93
C ASN A 4 -31.79 -4.50 -0.83
N LYS A 5 -33.00 -4.93 -1.21
CA LYS A 5 -33.42 -6.33 -1.08
C LYS A 5 -32.50 -7.33 -1.79
N ARG A 6 -31.79 -6.94 -2.86
CA ARG A 6 -30.82 -7.85 -3.53
C ARG A 6 -29.55 -8.04 -2.70
N GLU A 7 -29.09 -6.99 -2.03
CA GLU A 7 -27.92 -7.05 -1.14
C GLU A 7 -28.22 -7.85 0.12
N GLN A 8 -29.45 -7.77 0.64
CA GLN A 8 -29.88 -8.56 1.80
C GLN A 8 -30.02 -10.05 1.47
N VAL A 9 -30.53 -10.39 0.28
CA VAL A 9 -30.65 -11.79 -0.17
C VAL A 9 -29.26 -12.42 -0.41
N PHE A 10 -28.33 -11.68 -1.03
CA PHE A 10 -26.96 -12.14 -1.24
C PHE A 10 -26.22 -12.40 0.08
N LEU A 11 -26.42 -11.54 1.09
CA LEU A 11 -25.86 -11.73 2.43
C LEU A 11 -26.47 -12.92 3.18
N HIS A 12 -27.77 -13.19 2.98
CA HIS A 12 -28.44 -14.34 3.59
C HIS A 12 -27.97 -15.67 2.98
N GLU A 13 -27.78 -15.74 1.67
CA GLU A 13 -27.27 -16.95 0.98
C GLU A 13 -25.80 -17.27 1.33
N LEU A 14 -25.02 -16.25 1.72
CA LEU A 14 -23.62 -16.38 2.15
C LEU A 14 -23.48 -16.95 3.56
N LEU A 15 -24.45 -16.70 4.45
CA LEU A 15 -24.43 -17.18 5.84
C LEU A 15 -24.77 -18.68 5.95
N ASP A 16 -25.60 -19.21 5.04
CA ASP A 16 -25.99 -20.63 5.02
C ASP A 16 -24.87 -21.59 4.56
N ARG A 17 -23.77 -21.06 4.00
CA ARG A 17 -22.63 -21.85 3.49
C ARG A 17 -21.42 -21.92 4.44
N TRP A 18 -21.52 -21.33 5.63
CA TRP A 18 -20.43 -21.31 6.59
C TRP A 18 -20.41 -22.59 7.46
N PRO A 19 -19.24 -23.23 7.70
CA PRO A 19 -19.12 -24.26 8.73
C PRO A 19 -19.53 -23.70 10.11
N ARG A 20 -20.31 -24.45 10.90
CA ARG A 20 -20.95 -24.03 12.17
C ARG A 20 -20.00 -23.47 13.26
N ASN A 21 -18.69 -23.45 13.02
CA ASN A 21 -17.69 -23.08 14.02
C ASN A 21 -17.25 -21.61 13.95
N VAL A 22 -17.86 -20.77 13.10
CA VAL A 22 -17.58 -19.32 13.04
C VAL A 22 -18.78 -18.45 13.48
N ALA A 23 -19.92 -19.07 13.80
CA ALA A 23 -21.12 -18.37 14.23
C ALA A 23 -21.02 -17.72 15.64
N GLN A 24 -19.90 -17.83 16.35
CA GLN A 24 -19.78 -17.37 17.74
C GLN A 24 -19.27 -15.94 17.94
N VAL A 25 -18.91 -15.19 16.89
CA VAL A 25 -18.31 -13.85 17.07
C VAL A 25 -19.26 -12.69 16.72
N ILE A 26 -20.56 -12.97 16.52
CA ILE A 26 -21.53 -11.92 16.23
C ILE A 26 -22.74 -12.06 17.17
N GLN A 27 -22.65 -11.47 18.36
CA GLN A 27 -23.83 -11.08 19.14
C GLN A 27 -24.06 -9.58 18.96
N TRP A 28 -25.04 -9.21 18.14
CA TRP A 28 -25.59 -7.86 18.15
C TRP A 28 -26.39 -7.66 19.45
N PRO A 29 -26.34 -6.48 20.11
CA PRO A 29 -27.25 -6.20 21.21
C PRO A 29 -28.69 -6.26 20.69
N ALA A 30 -29.55 -7.01 21.40
CA ALA A 30 -30.97 -7.11 21.05
C ALA A 30 -31.61 -5.71 21.10
N LEU A 31 -32.38 -5.38 20.06
CA LEU A 31 -33.26 -4.22 20.06
C LEU A 31 -34.30 -4.38 21.18
N PRO A 32 -34.62 -3.32 21.96
CA PRO A 32 -35.72 -3.41 22.91
C PRO A 32 -37.03 -3.60 22.14
N SER A 33 -37.82 -4.58 22.56
CA SER A 33 -39.16 -4.82 22.04
C SER A 33 -40.09 -3.66 22.41
N ARG A 34 -41.05 -3.39 21.52
CA ARG A 34 -42.13 -2.42 21.77
C ARG A 34 -42.96 -2.87 22.97
N GLY A 35 -42.81 -2.15 24.08
CA GLY A 35 -43.73 -2.25 25.20
C GLY A 35 -43.04 -2.11 26.54
N GLU A 36 -42.64 -0.90 26.90
CA GLU A 36 -42.55 -0.48 28.31
C GLU A 36 -42.55 1.06 28.34
N MET A 37 -43.76 1.62 28.44
CA MET A 37 -43.95 2.95 28.98
C MET A 37 -43.82 2.85 30.51
N SER A 38 -43.04 3.73 31.13
CA SER A 38 -43.52 4.69 32.13
C SER A 38 -42.38 5.30 32.96
N HIS A 39 -42.67 6.46 33.55
CA HIS A 39 -41.85 7.31 34.42
C HIS A 39 -40.99 8.36 33.69
N ALA A 40 -41.56 9.53 33.38
CA ALA A 40 -41.87 10.66 34.27
C ALA A 40 -40.68 11.62 34.44
N LEU A 41 -40.60 12.62 33.55
CA LEU A 41 -39.99 13.91 33.87
C LEU A 41 -40.99 15.00 33.51
N LYS A 42 -41.53 15.62 34.57
CA LYS A 42 -42.43 16.77 34.54
C LYS A 42 -41.67 18.00 34.03
N PHE A 43 -42.27 18.73 33.09
CA PHE A 43 -41.99 20.16 32.88
C PHE A 43 -43.31 20.94 33.01
N PRO A 44 -43.29 22.12 33.66
CA PRO A 44 -44.52 22.89 33.88
C PRO A 44 -44.96 23.62 32.60
N GLN A 45 -46.28 23.68 32.43
CA GLN A 45 -47.00 24.40 31.39
C GLN A 45 -47.15 25.89 31.72
N SER A 46 -46.95 26.75 30.72
CA SER A 46 -47.75 27.94 30.37
C SER A 46 -47.01 28.70 29.25
N ALA A 47 -47.59 29.39 28.27
CA ALA A 47 -48.91 29.41 27.65
C ALA A 47 -48.79 30.23 26.33
N LYS A 48 -49.80 30.07 25.45
CA LYS A 48 -50.29 30.96 24.38
C LYS A 48 -49.71 30.87 22.96
N MET A 49 -50.67 30.81 22.04
CA MET A 49 -50.61 30.75 20.57
C MET A 49 -50.37 32.12 19.94
N ALA A 50 -49.68 32.15 18.79
CA ALA A 50 -49.98 33.02 17.64
C ALA A 50 -49.26 32.50 16.38
N THR A 51 -49.96 32.47 15.24
CA THR A 51 -49.43 32.22 13.88
C THR A 51 -49.20 33.56 13.14
N PRO A 52 -48.74 33.60 11.87
CA PRO A 52 -47.36 33.43 11.43
C PRO A 52 -46.82 34.70 10.73
N ALA A 53 -45.53 35.02 10.89
CA ALA A 53 -44.86 36.00 10.03
C ALA A 53 -43.39 35.64 9.83
N SER A 54 -43.01 35.60 8.54
CA SER A 54 -41.69 35.38 7.98
C SER A 54 -40.63 36.32 8.55
N VAL A 55 -39.57 35.76 9.16
CA VAL A 55 -38.28 36.45 9.36
C VAL A 55 -37.15 35.42 9.21
N TRP A 56 -36.23 35.72 8.29
CA TRP A 56 -34.99 34.99 8.08
C TRP A 56 -34.02 35.26 9.22
N TYR A 57 -33.68 34.24 10.04
CA TYR A 57 -32.43 34.19 10.80
C TYR A 57 -31.96 32.74 10.96
N ALA A 58 -30.65 32.56 10.86
CA ALA A 58 -29.92 31.30 10.77
C ALA A 58 -30.15 30.35 11.97
N VAL A 59 -30.17 29.05 11.69
CA VAL A 59 -30.06 27.96 12.69
C VAL A 59 -28.83 27.11 12.35
N PRO A 60 -28.02 26.68 13.34
CA PRO A 60 -26.71 26.08 13.10
C PRO A 60 -26.85 24.70 12.44
N ARG A 61 -25.96 24.39 11.49
CA ARG A 61 -25.79 23.01 11.03
C ARG A 61 -25.25 22.18 12.18
N VAL A 62 -26.12 21.34 12.76
CA VAL A 62 -25.74 20.21 13.62
C VAL A 62 -24.79 19.29 12.82
N PRO A 63 -23.66 18.84 13.36
CA PRO A 63 -22.79 17.89 12.67
C PRO A 63 -23.52 16.54 12.55
N ILE A 64 -23.53 16.00 11.34
CA ILE A 64 -23.96 14.62 11.09
C ILE A 64 -22.92 13.68 11.74
N PRO A 65 -23.31 12.66 12.52
CA PRO A 65 -22.36 11.78 13.21
C PRO A 65 -21.49 10.96 12.24
N ALA A 66 -20.23 10.77 12.64
CA ALA A 66 -19.16 10.06 11.97
C ALA A 66 -19.32 8.53 11.95
N GLU A 67 -20.48 8.02 11.51
CA GLU A 67 -20.75 6.56 11.48
C GLU A 67 -20.69 5.92 10.09
N LYS A 68 -20.20 6.64 9.07
CA LYS A 68 -20.13 6.12 7.69
C LYS A 68 -18.74 5.77 7.17
N GLN A 69 -17.68 5.97 7.96
CA GLN A 69 -16.30 5.76 7.49
C GLN A 69 -15.75 4.37 7.81
N ASN A 70 -16.21 3.73 8.90
CA ASN A 70 -15.75 2.39 9.29
C ASN A 70 -16.22 1.26 8.36
N VAL A 71 -17.22 1.53 7.50
CA VAL A 71 -17.72 0.55 6.54
C VAL A 71 -16.71 0.35 5.40
N SER A 72 -15.92 1.36 5.01
CA SER A 72 -15.00 1.26 3.87
C SER A 72 -13.85 0.27 4.11
N ALA A 73 -13.30 0.25 5.32
CA ALA A 73 -12.05 -0.45 5.62
C ALA A 73 -12.30 -1.95 5.84
N ILE A 74 -13.29 -2.27 6.68
CA ILE A 74 -13.82 -3.64 6.83
C ILE A 74 -14.34 -4.17 5.49
N VAL A 75 -15.06 -3.38 4.70
CA VAL A 75 -15.52 -3.82 3.38
C VAL A 75 -14.35 -4.08 2.43
N ARG A 76 -13.32 -3.23 2.39
CA ARG A 76 -12.13 -3.50 1.55
C ARG A 76 -11.37 -4.73 2.00
N TYR A 77 -11.18 -4.95 3.30
CA TYR A 77 -10.53 -6.15 3.82
C TYR A 77 -11.38 -7.41 3.60
N THR A 78 -12.69 -7.39 3.89
CA THR A 78 -13.58 -8.51 3.62
C THR A 78 -13.64 -8.80 2.13
N LEU A 79 -13.67 -7.77 1.28
CA LEU A 79 -13.59 -7.92 -0.18
C LEU A 79 -12.21 -8.42 -0.63
N TRP A 80 -11.11 -8.04 0.02
CA TRP A 80 -9.76 -8.52 -0.31
C TRP A 80 -9.54 -9.96 0.17
N SER A 81 -9.86 -10.28 1.42
CA SER A 81 -9.78 -11.64 1.96
C SER A 81 -10.69 -12.56 1.14
N ALA A 82 -11.92 -12.13 0.83
CA ALA A 82 -12.79 -12.84 -0.11
C ALA A 82 -12.20 -12.89 -1.52
N ARG A 83 -11.59 -11.80 -2.05
CA ARG A 83 -10.93 -11.79 -3.38
C ARG A 83 -9.65 -12.59 -3.44
N ASN A 84 -8.90 -12.78 -2.36
CA ASN A 84 -7.68 -13.57 -2.35
C ASN A 84 -7.99 -15.04 -2.07
N MET A 85 -9.02 -15.31 -1.27
CA MET A 85 -9.62 -16.64 -1.17
C MET A 85 -10.39 -17.03 -2.44
N ALA A 86 -10.88 -16.06 -3.22
CA ALA A 86 -11.64 -16.28 -4.46
C ALA A 86 -10.88 -15.88 -5.74
N SER A 87 -9.64 -15.36 -5.65
CA SER A 87 -8.81 -15.08 -6.82
C SER A 87 -8.41 -16.45 -7.31
N PRO A 88 -8.78 -16.82 -8.55
CA PRO A 88 -8.47 -18.15 -9.04
C PRO A 88 -6.95 -18.39 -9.13
N ARG A 89 -6.11 -17.34 -8.99
CA ARG A 89 -4.65 -17.41 -9.09
C ARG A 89 -3.96 -16.35 -8.21
N PRO A 90 -3.76 -16.61 -6.90
CA PRO A 90 -2.99 -15.71 -6.04
C PRO A 90 -1.53 -15.67 -6.47
N LEU A 91 -0.92 -14.49 -6.41
CA LEU A 91 0.49 -14.28 -6.74
C LEU A 91 1.40 -14.80 -5.62
N ARG A 92 2.52 -15.41 -5.98
CA ARG A 92 3.50 -15.99 -5.05
C ARG A 92 4.91 -15.52 -5.37
N CYS A 93 5.73 -15.37 -4.35
CA CYS A 93 7.16 -15.14 -4.51
C CYS A 93 7.89 -16.44 -4.84
N VAL A 94 8.78 -16.40 -5.82
CA VAL A 94 9.71 -17.48 -6.15
C VAL A 94 10.98 -17.31 -5.31
N PRO A 95 11.35 -18.29 -4.47
CA PRO A 95 12.55 -18.20 -3.63
C PRO A 95 13.84 -18.47 -4.43
N GLY A 96 15.00 -18.40 -3.77
CA GLY A 96 16.26 -18.90 -4.33
C GLY A 96 17.18 -17.87 -4.99
N PHE A 97 16.67 -16.73 -5.44
CA PHE A 97 17.46 -15.74 -6.19
C PHE A 97 17.96 -14.56 -5.37
N PHE A 98 17.25 -14.20 -4.30
CA PHE A 98 17.54 -12.98 -3.54
C PHE A 98 17.67 -13.27 -2.05
N ARG A 99 18.75 -12.80 -1.43
CA ARG A 99 19.09 -13.03 -0.02
C ARG A 99 18.01 -12.55 0.95
N MET A 100 17.20 -11.57 0.55
CA MET A 100 16.09 -11.03 1.32
C MET A 100 15.04 -12.09 1.65
N GLY A 101 14.92 -13.14 0.84
CA GLY A 101 14.03 -14.28 1.07
C GLY A 101 14.72 -15.56 1.54
N LEU A 102 16.05 -15.55 1.76
CA LEU A 102 16.84 -16.77 2.03
C LEU A 102 17.35 -16.92 3.47
N SER A 103 17.48 -15.81 4.19
CA SER A 103 18.02 -15.81 5.55
C SER A 103 16.91 -15.48 6.52
N ASP A 104 16.85 -16.14 7.67
CA ASP A 104 15.94 -15.76 8.77
C ASP A 104 16.56 -14.73 9.72
N GLU A 105 17.81 -14.32 9.47
CA GLU A 105 18.50 -13.36 10.31
C GLU A 105 17.78 -11.99 10.29
N PRO A 106 17.76 -11.30 11.44
CA PRO A 106 17.31 -9.91 11.52
C PRO A 106 18.11 -9.04 10.55
N VAL A 107 17.41 -8.11 9.90
CA VAL A 107 18.04 -7.14 9.00
C VAL A 107 18.52 -5.97 9.83
N ASP A 108 19.80 -5.60 9.68
CA ASP A 108 20.27 -4.29 10.15
C ASP A 108 19.60 -3.19 9.33
N GLU A 109 18.49 -2.64 9.84
CA GLU A 109 17.67 -1.62 9.17
C GLU A 109 18.40 -0.27 9.00
N MET A 110 19.51 -0.07 9.71
CA MET A 110 20.33 1.14 9.67
C MET A 110 21.64 0.95 8.91
N GLY A 111 21.93 -0.29 8.49
CA GLY A 111 23.12 -0.63 7.72
C GLY A 111 23.02 -0.22 6.24
N GLU A 112 24.06 -0.58 5.49
CA GLU A 112 24.11 -0.36 4.04
C GLU A 112 23.21 -1.36 3.27
N PRO A 113 22.57 -0.94 2.17
CA PRO A 113 21.88 -1.85 1.27
C PRO A 113 22.78 -2.98 0.76
N PRO A 114 22.23 -4.18 0.50
CA PRO A 114 23.02 -5.30 0.02
C PRO A 114 23.61 -5.01 -1.36
N MET A 115 24.85 -5.44 -1.57
CA MET A 115 25.46 -5.41 -2.89
C MET A 115 24.62 -6.19 -3.92
N ARG A 116 24.71 -5.80 -5.20
CA ARG A 116 24.04 -6.49 -6.31
C ARG A 116 22.52 -6.64 -6.11
N MET A 117 21.87 -5.68 -5.44
CA MET A 117 20.44 -5.72 -5.11
C MET A 117 20.04 -7.03 -4.40
N GLY A 118 20.96 -7.62 -3.64
CA GLY A 118 20.71 -8.84 -2.88
C GLY A 118 20.64 -10.12 -3.68
N LEU A 119 21.09 -10.16 -4.94
CA LEU A 119 21.28 -11.43 -5.66
C LEU A 119 22.11 -12.41 -4.82
N ALA A 120 21.63 -13.66 -4.73
CA ALA A 120 22.32 -14.72 -4.01
C ALA A 120 23.71 -15.00 -4.59
N ASP A 121 24.59 -15.59 -3.78
CA ASP A 121 25.94 -15.94 -4.22
C ASP A 121 25.88 -16.94 -5.38
N GLY A 122 26.72 -16.71 -6.39
CA GLY A 122 26.70 -17.48 -7.64
C GLY A 122 25.54 -17.18 -8.60
N LYS A 123 24.60 -16.30 -8.27
CA LYS A 123 23.48 -15.90 -9.15
C LYS A 123 23.71 -14.55 -9.84
N ALA A 124 23.31 -14.42 -11.09
CA ALA A 124 23.30 -13.17 -11.85
C ALA A 124 21.93 -12.93 -12.51
N TRP A 125 21.68 -11.71 -13.01
CA TRP A 125 20.43 -11.40 -13.72
C TRP A 125 20.16 -12.34 -14.91
N PRO A 126 21.16 -12.76 -15.72
CA PRO A 126 20.95 -13.77 -16.75
C PRO A 126 20.37 -15.09 -16.22
N ASP A 127 20.72 -15.51 -15.00
CA ASP A 127 20.18 -16.73 -14.38
C ASP A 127 18.71 -16.54 -14.00
N VAL A 128 18.36 -15.37 -13.44
CA VAL A 128 16.96 -14.99 -13.16
C VAL A 128 16.14 -15.06 -14.46
N TYR A 129 16.63 -14.45 -15.54
CA TYR A 129 15.91 -14.47 -16.82
C TYR A 129 15.89 -15.85 -17.48
N ALA A 130 16.93 -16.67 -17.30
CA ALA A 130 16.93 -18.04 -17.79
C ALA A 130 15.86 -18.87 -17.08
N PHE A 131 15.75 -18.73 -15.76
CA PHE A 131 14.69 -19.36 -14.98
C PHE A 131 13.31 -18.88 -15.44
N MET A 132 13.09 -17.56 -15.59
CA MET A 132 11.81 -17.04 -16.07
C MET A 132 11.39 -17.65 -17.42
N ARG A 133 12.32 -17.72 -18.39
CA ARG A 133 12.04 -18.32 -19.71
C ARG A 133 11.75 -19.81 -19.61
N GLN A 134 12.51 -20.55 -18.79
CA GLN A 134 12.29 -21.98 -18.62
C GLN A 134 10.97 -22.27 -17.90
N PHE A 135 10.62 -21.43 -16.93
CA PHE A 135 9.36 -21.48 -16.19
C PHE A 135 8.16 -21.36 -17.11
N GLU A 136 8.11 -20.31 -17.93
CA GLU A 136 7.00 -20.10 -18.87
C GLU A 136 6.92 -21.17 -19.96
N ARG A 137 8.06 -21.80 -20.31
CA ARG A 137 8.06 -22.94 -21.23
C ARG A 137 7.47 -24.21 -20.62
N ARG A 138 7.74 -24.47 -19.34
CA ARG A 138 7.20 -25.62 -18.60
C ARG A 138 5.74 -25.42 -18.22
N HIS A 139 5.34 -24.18 -17.94
CA HIS A 139 4.00 -23.79 -17.51
C HIS A 139 3.38 -22.75 -18.47
N PRO A 140 2.97 -23.12 -19.70
CA PRO A 140 2.53 -22.15 -20.72
C PRO A 140 1.29 -21.31 -20.35
N SER A 141 0.53 -21.73 -19.33
CA SER A 141 -0.65 -21.01 -18.83
C SER A 141 -0.35 -20.09 -17.65
N ARG A 142 0.91 -20.06 -17.19
CA ARG A 142 1.41 -19.25 -16.07
C ARG A 142 2.31 -18.13 -16.57
N ARG A 143 2.48 -17.11 -15.74
CA ARG A 143 3.36 -15.97 -16.00
C ARG A 143 4.35 -15.82 -14.87
N ILE A 144 5.47 -15.16 -15.15
CA ILE A 144 6.44 -14.81 -14.12
C ILE A 144 7.00 -13.42 -14.39
N LYS A 145 7.13 -12.62 -13.34
CA LYS A 145 7.64 -11.25 -13.43
C LYS A 145 8.65 -10.93 -12.35
N LEU A 146 9.60 -10.08 -12.71
CA LEU A 146 10.52 -9.44 -11.78
C LEU A 146 9.96 -8.07 -11.39
N VAL A 147 9.62 -7.90 -10.11
CA VAL A 147 9.19 -6.63 -9.53
C VAL A 147 10.25 -6.17 -8.56
N ILE A 148 10.87 -5.03 -8.83
CA ILE A 148 11.91 -4.46 -7.95
C ILE A 148 11.29 -3.32 -7.15
N LEU A 149 11.18 -3.48 -5.83
CA LEU A 149 10.78 -2.39 -4.95
C LEU A 149 11.99 -1.52 -4.64
N LEU A 150 11.83 -0.21 -4.60
CA LEU A 150 12.85 0.73 -4.13
C LEU A 150 12.24 1.58 -3.02
N ARG A 151 12.75 1.45 -1.79
CA ARG A 151 12.38 2.38 -0.72
C ARG A 151 13.04 3.74 -0.97
N HIS A 152 12.30 4.83 -0.76
CA HIS A 152 12.86 6.19 -0.84
C HIS A 152 14.11 6.39 0.04
N GLY A 153 14.97 7.35 -0.32
CA GLY A 153 16.09 7.80 0.53
C GLY A 153 15.60 8.45 1.84
N GLU A 154 16.49 8.75 2.78
CA GLU A 154 16.13 9.38 4.05
C GLU A 154 15.32 10.68 3.84
N ALA A 155 14.15 10.76 4.47
CA ALA A 155 13.32 11.96 4.50
C ALA A 155 13.39 12.65 5.87
N THR A 156 12.96 13.92 5.93
CA THR A 156 13.05 14.74 7.17
C THR A 156 12.36 14.10 8.37
N HIS A 157 11.28 13.33 8.15
CA HIS A 157 10.60 12.56 9.19
C HIS A 157 11.46 11.39 9.70
N ASN A 158 12.20 10.69 8.82
CA ASN A 158 13.11 9.60 9.22
C ASN A 158 14.24 10.15 10.09
N ALA A 159 14.92 11.20 9.62
CA ALA A 159 16.01 11.85 10.34
C ALA A 159 15.54 12.38 11.70
N THR A 160 14.34 12.95 11.75
CA THR A 160 13.76 13.42 13.02
C THR A 160 13.46 12.26 13.95
N LYS A 161 12.77 11.21 13.48
CA LYS A 161 12.45 10.03 14.28
C LYS A 161 13.71 9.36 14.84
N ALA A 162 14.77 9.24 14.04
CA ALA A 162 16.06 8.72 14.48
C ALA A 162 16.71 9.59 15.57
N ARG A 163 16.63 10.92 15.44
CA ARG A 163 17.21 11.87 16.40
C ARG A 163 16.44 11.94 17.73
N VAL A 164 15.11 11.93 17.69
CA VAL A 164 14.27 12.13 18.88
C VAL A 164 13.84 10.83 19.56
N GLY A 165 13.96 9.70 18.86
CA GLY A 165 13.47 8.41 19.31
C GLY A 165 11.98 8.20 19.02
N GLU A 166 11.57 6.94 18.99
CA GLU A 166 10.22 6.53 18.57
C GLU A 166 9.12 7.12 19.45
N ARG A 167 9.27 7.04 20.78
CA ARG A 167 8.27 7.56 21.71
C ARG A 167 8.04 9.07 21.54
N ALA A 168 9.12 9.86 21.47
CA ALA A 168 8.98 11.30 21.31
C ALA A 168 8.39 11.63 19.93
N TRP A 169 8.78 10.88 18.89
CA TRP A 169 8.21 11.02 17.55
C TRP A 169 6.69 10.89 17.56
N GLU A 170 6.18 9.80 18.15
CA GLU A 170 4.74 9.50 18.24
C GLU A 170 3.99 10.54 19.09
N GLU A 171 4.52 10.88 20.28
CA GLU A 171 3.85 11.78 21.21
C GLU A 171 3.85 13.26 20.74
N GLN A 172 4.88 13.69 19.99
CA GLN A 172 5.17 15.11 19.83
C GLN A 172 5.37 15.57 18.39
N TYR A 173 5.75 14.70 17.44
CA TYR A 173 6.20 15.13 16.11
C TYR A 173 5.34 14.62 14.97
N GLU A 174 4.85 13.39 15.02
CA GLU A 174 4.26 12.72 13.86
C GLU A 174 3.01 13.42 13.29
N MET A 175 2.31 14.17 14.15
CA MET A 175 1.12 14.97 13.82
C MET A 175 1.44 16.43 13.48
N ARG A 176 2.72 16.84 13.41
CA ARG A 176 3.04 18.23 13.12
C ARG A 176 2.94 18.55 11.62
N PRO A 177 2.46 19.74 11.22
CA PRO A 177 2.26 20.08 9.82
C PRO A 177 3.54 20.09 8.98
N GLU A 178 4.72 20.36 9.57
CA GLU A 178 5.99 20.38 8.83
C GLU A 178 6.39 19.01 8.25
N PHE A 179 5.82 17.92 8.77
CA PHE A 179 6.07 16.58 8.24
C PHE A 179 5.10 16.19 7.13
N ILE A 180 4.06 16.98 6.84
CA ILE A 180 3.16 16.70 5.72
C ILE A 180 3.98 16.52 4.44
N ASP A 181 3.85 15.34 3.85
CA ASP A 181 4.58 14.95 2.64
C ASP A 181 6.09 15.26 2.74
N ALA A 182 6.70 14.77 3.81
CA ALA A 182 8.09 15.06 4.17
C ALA A 182 9.06 14.79 3.00
N PRO A 183 9.89 15.78 2.60
CA PRO A 183 10.86 15.63 1.51
C PRO A 183 12.13 14.89 1.96
N LEU A 184 12.99 14.52 1.00
CA LEU A 184 14.32 13.98 1.26
C LEU A 184 15.22 14.99 2.00
N THR A 185 16.05 14.48 2.89
CA THR A 185 17.17 15.23 3.49
C THR A 185 18.32 15.37 2.48
N ALA A 186 19.38 16.09 2.84
CA ALA A 186 20.62 16.08 2.05
C ALA A 186 21.21 14.66 1.98
N HIS A 187 21.25 13.96 3.10
CA HIS A 187 21.74 12.58 3.16
C HIS A 187 20.87 11.62 2.34
N GLY A 188 19.53 11.74 2.40
CA GLY A 188 18.64 10.92 1.57
C GLY A 188 18.81 11.15 0.07
N LYS A 189 19.27 12.34 -0.35
CA LYS A 189 19.64 12.62 -1.74
C LYS A 189 20.93 11.90 -2.13
N GLU A 190 21.95 11.89 -1.26
CA GLU A 190 23.18 11.13 -1.47
C GLU A 190 22.90 9.62 -1.57
N GLN A 191 22.02 9.10 -0.71
CA GLN A 191 21.56 7.71 -0.78
C GLN A 191 20.89 7.40 -2.13
N ALA A 192 20.05 8.31 -2.63
CA ALA A 192 19.43 8.16 -3.95
C ALA A 192 20.45 8.22 -5.09
N ASP A 193 21.47 9.06 -4.99
CA ASP A 193 22.55 9.14 -5.99
C ASP A 193 23.41 7.86 -5.99
N ALA A 194 23.67 7.27 -4.81
CA ALA A 194 24.34 5.97 -4.69
C ALA A 194 23.49 4.83 -5.28
N ALA A 195 22.18 4.84 -5.05
CA ALA A 195 21.24 3.90 -5.65
C ALA A 195 21.19 4.05 -7.19
N ALA A 196 21.31 5.27 -7.72
CA ALA A 196 21.45 5.52 -9.16
C ALA A 196 22.68 4.79 -9.73
N ALA A 197 23.85 4.97 -9.11
CA ALA A 197 25.09 4.32 -9.53
C ALA A 197 24.99 2.79 -9.49
N MET A 198 24.32 2.24 -8.46
CA MET A 198 24.07 0.80 -8.37
C MET A 198 23.16 0.33 -9.52
N LEU A 199 22.03 0.99 -9.75
CA LEU A 199 21.08 0.63 -10.80
C LEU A 199 21.70 0.70 -12.19
N GLU A 200 22.43 1.79 -12.49
CA GLU A 200 23.17 1.96 -13.74
C GLU A 200 24.15 0.81 -13.97
N LYS A 201 24.90 0.41 -12.94
CA LYS A 201 25.80 -0.75 -13.01
C LYS A 201 25.02 -2.05 -13.27
N GLN A 202 23.90 -2.27 -12.58
CA GLN A 202 23.10 -3.49 -12.76
C GLN A 202 22.57 -3.60 -14.19
N ILE A 203 22.10 -2.50 -14.78
CA ILE A 203 21.59 -2.46 -16.15
C ILE A 203 22.75 -2.59 -17.16
N ALA A 204 23.74 -1.71 -17.08
CA ALA A 204 24.76 -1.59 -18.12
C ALA A 204 25.80 -2.73 -18.10
N LYS A 205 26.01 -3.39 -16.96
CA LYS A 205 27.10 -4.36 -16.77
C LYS A 205 26.64 -5.72 -16.24
N CYS A 206 25.53 -5.79 -15.52
CA CYS A 206 25.09 -7.05 -14.90
C CYS A 206 23.90 -7.71 -15.63
N GLY A 207 23.31 -7.05 -16.62
CA GLY A 207 22.28 -7.62 -17.48
C GLY A 207 20.84 -7.42 -16.98
N LEU A 208 20.60 -6.54 -16.00
CA LEU A 208 19.23 -6.16 -15.59
C LEU A 208 18.53 -5.44 -16.75
N LYS A 209 17.32 -5.89 -17.08
CA LYS A 209 16.50 -5.38 -18.19
C LYS A 209 15.27 -4.65 -17.65
N LEU A 210 15.45 -3.50 -17.03
CA LEU A 210 14.34 -2.69 -16.52
C LEU A 210 13.50 -2.11 -17.68
N GLN A 211 12.18 -2.23 -17.62
CA GLN A 211 11.30 -1.84 -18.74
C GLN A 211 10.24 -0.80 -18.36
N ARG A 212 9.87 -0.69 -17.08
CA ARG A 212 8.78 0.20 -16.63
C ARG A 212 8.97 0.59 -15.17
N ILE A 213 8.58 1.81 -14.82
CA ILE A 213 8.69 2.34 -13.46
C ILE A 213 7.31 2.79 -12.96
N PHE A 214 7.04 2.50 -11.69
CA PHE A 214 5.92 3.04 -10.94
C PHE A 214 6.44 3.86 -9.78
N VAL A 215 5.82 4.99 -9.47
CA VAL A 215 6.29 5.90 -8.42
C VAL A 215 5.12 6.30 -7.53
N SER A 216 5.32 6.26 -6.21
CA SER A 216 4.36 6.84 -5.27
C SER A 216 4.33 8.37 -5.40
N PRO A 217 3.15 9.03 -5.27
CA PRO A 217 3.03 10.48 -5.45
C PRO A 217 3.58 11.34 -4.29
N LEU A 218 4.16 10.73 -3.25
CA LEU A 218 4.77 11.48 -2.14
C LEU A 218 6.10 12.13 -2.56
N ASP A 219 6.42 13.29 -2.00
CA ASP A 219 7.58 14.11 -2.38
C ASP A 219 8.89 13.32 -2.28
N ARG A 220 9.08 12.57 -1.19
CA ARG A 220 10.28 11.75 -0.98
C ARG A 220 10.50 10.68 -2.06
N THR A 221 9.43 10.10 -2.60
CA THR A 221 9.52 9.09 -3.67
C THR A 221 9.73 9.74 -5.03
N LEU A 222 9.06 10.87 -5.31
CA LEU A 222 9.30 11.66 -6.53
C LEU A 222 10.75 12.20 -6.59
N GLN A 223 11.28 12.68 -5.47
CA GLN A 223 12.67 13.14 -5.37
C GLN A 223 13.67 11.99 -5.47
N THR A 224 13.36 10.82 -4.90
CA THR A 224 14.20 9.62 -5.06
C THR A 224 14.21 9.20 -6.53
N TYR A 225 13.04 9.15 -7.18
CA TYR A 225 12.92 8.82 -8.60
C TYR A 225 13.74 9.78 -9.47
N ASP A 226 13.59 11.09 -9.25
CA ASP A 226 14.28 12.08 -10.09
C ASP A 226 15.80 11.87 -10.06
N ARG A 227 16.35 11.51 -8.90
CA ARG A 227 17.78 11.20 -8.74
C ARG A 227 18.18 9.86 -9.33
N VAL A 228 17.52 8.78 -8.92
CA VAL A 228 17.88 7.40 -9.30
C VAL A 228 17.81 7.18 -10.81
N PHE A 229 16.85 7.84 -11.48
CA PHE A 229 16.60 7.64 -12.91
C PHE A 229 17.10 8.80 -13.78
N ALA A 230 17.98 9.67 -13.27
CA ALA A 230 18.45 10.86 -13.97
C ALA A 230 18.98 10.58 -15.39
N ARG A 231 19.59 9.40 -15.58
CA ARG A 231 20.16 8.91 -16.84
C ARG A 231 19.34 7.81 -17.51
N LEU A 232 18.13 7.54 -17.02
CA LEU A 232 17.23 6.46 -17.45
C LEU A 232 15.83 7.01 -17.77
N ARG A 233 15.76 8.22 -18.36
CA ARG A 233 14.50 8.94 -18.61
C ARG A 233 13.64 8.36 -19.74
N ASP A 234 14.19 7.46 -20.55
CA ASP A 234 13.48 6.80 -21.64
C ASP A 234 12.59 5.64 -21.17
N ILE A 235 12.74 5.21 -19.91
CA ILE A 235 11.91 4.17 -19.32
C ILE A 235 10.54 4.77 -18.97
N PRO A 236 9.42 4.23 -19.48
CA PRO A 236 8.09 4.74 -19.19
C PRO A 236 7.80 4.74 -17.68
N VAL A 237 7.16 5.81 -17.19
CA VAL A 237 6.88 5.99 -15.75
C VAL A 237 5.44 6.36 -15.52
N SER A 238 4.79 5.78 -14.51
CA SER A 238 3.49 6.24 -14.02
C SER A 238 3.53 6.47 -12.51
N VAL A 239 2.89 7.56 -12.07
CA VAL A 239 2.71 7.89 -10.67
C VAL A 239 1.39 7.32 -10.20
N VAL A 240 1.40 6.52 -9.13
CA VAL A 240 0.25 5.69 -8.72
C VAL A 240 -0.04 5.82 -7.21
N GLU A 241 -1.30 6.11 -6.85
CA GLU A 241 -1.73 6.19 -5.44
C GLU A 241 -1.57 4.85 -4.70
N LEU A 242 -1.75 3.73 -5.39
CA LEU A 242 -1.66 2.39 -4.80
C LEU A 242 -0.29 2.11 -4.15
N ALA A 243 0.79 2.74 -4.63
CA ALA A 243 2.14 2.52 -4.11
C ALA A 243 2.52 3.42 -2.92
N ARG A 244 1.57 4.06 -2.24
CA ARG A 244 1.82 4.91 -1.06
C ARG A 244 2.18 4.13 0.20
N GLU A 245 2.81 4.82 1.14
CA GLU A 245 3.06 4.34 2.49
C GLU A 245 1.75 4.01 3.23
N THR A 246 1.83 3.51 4.47
CA THR A 246 0.69 3.35 5.38
C THR A 246 -0.16 4.63 5.42
N LEU A 247 -1.42 4.52 4.98
CA LEU A 247 -2.32 5.66 4.91
C LEU A 247 -2.90 5.99 6.28
N GLY A 248 -3.02 7.29 6.54
CA GLY A 248 -3.79 7.85 7.64
C GLY A 248 -3.05 8.08 8.95
N VAL A 249 -3.68 8.91 9.78
CA VAL A 249 -3.25 9.44 11.08
C VAL A 249 -1.93 10.23 11.03
N VAL A 250 -0.82 9.62 10.60
CA VAL A 250 0.50 10.25 10.61
C VAL A 250 0.66 11.22 9.43
N ASN A 251 1.09 12.46 9.71
CA ASN A 251 1.16 13.50 8.68
C ASN A 251 2.21 13.22 7.61
N CYS A 252 3.31 12.53 7.90
CA CYS A 252 4.30 12.21 6.87
C CYS A 252 3.74 11.36 5.72
N ASP A 253 2.63 10.67 5.95
CA ASP A 253 1.98 9.83 4.95
C ASP A 253 0.88 10.58 4.21
N ARG A 254 0.59 11.84 4.56
CA ARG A 254 -0.36 12.72 3.87
C ARG A 254 0.31 13.41 2.68
N ARG A 255 -0.31 13.32 1.50
CA ARG A 255 0.16 13.89 0.24
C ARG A 255 -0.16 15.39 0.16
N LYS A 256 0.75 16.18 -0.38
CA LYS A 256 0.50 17.58 -0.78
C LYS A 256 -0.37 17.66 -2.03
N LEU A 257 -0.77 18.87 -2.36
CA LEU A 257 -1.45 19.24 -3.60
C LEU A 257 -0.73 18.67 -4.85
N MET A 258 -1.50 18.20 -5.83
CA MET A 258 -0.96 17.62 -7.07
C MET A 258 -0.47 18.67 -8.04
N THR A 259 -1.16 19.81 -8.14
CA THR A 259 -0.83 20.86 -9.12
C THR A 259 0.66 21.28 -9.03
N PRO A 260 1.24 21.56 -7.84
CA PRO A 260 2.67 21.86 -7.73
C PRO A 260 3.59 20.70 -8.14
N LYS A 261 3.19 19.45 -7.86
CA LYS A 261 3.98 18.25 -8.21
C LYS A 261 3.99 18.02 -9.72
N GLN A 262 2.84 18.14 -10.37
CA GLN A 262 2.72 18.02 -11.82
C GLN A 262 3.55 19.08 -12.53
N ALA A 263 3.55 20.32 -12.02
CA ALA A 263 4.40 21.39 -12.53
C ALA A 263 5.90 21.11 -12.34
N ALA A 264 6.31 20.51 -11.21
CA ALA A 264 7.70 20.14 -10.95
C ALA A 264 8.17 18.93 -11.78
N TYR A 265 7.26 18.04 -12.16
CA TYR A 265 7.56 16.80 -12.88
C TYR A 265 6.72 16.64 -14.16
N PRO A 266 6.85 17.55 -15.14
CA PRO A 266 5.95 17.61 -16.31
C PRO A 266 6.07 16.41 -17.27
N ARG A 267 7.10 15.57 -17.10
CA ARG A 267 7.32 14.36 -17.91
C ARG A 267 6.73 13.09 -17.28
N LEU A 268 6.25 13.17 -16.04
CA LEU A 268 5.65 12.02 -15.37
C LEU A 268 4.16 11.95 -15.69
N ASP A 269 3.68 10.74 -15.92
CA ASP A 269 2.26 10.43 -16.05
C ASP A 269 1.62 10.34 -14.65
N PHE A 270 0.60 11.16 -14.41
CA PHE A 270 -0.16 11.24 -13.16
C PHE A 270 -1.61 10.75 -13.32
N ASP A 271 -1.96 10.06 -14.41
CA ASP A 271 -3.34 9.66 -14.72
C ASP A 271 -3.95 8.73 -13.65
N HIS A 272 -3.10 8.04 -12.89
CA HIS A 272 -3.52 7.21 -11.74
C HIS A 272 -3.62 7.99 -10.41
N VAL A 273 -3.62 9.32 -10.47
CA VAL A 273 -3.83 10.22 -9.33
C VAL A 273 -5.00 11.17 -9.64
N ALA A 274 -6.20 10.74 -9.26
CA ALA A 274 -7.44 11.42 -9.70
C ALA A 274 -7.75 12.75 -8.98
N SER A 275 -7.22 12.97 -7.77
CA SER A 275 -7.63 14.08 -6.90
C SER A 275 -6.50 15.06 -6.60
N GLU A 276 -6.80 16.36 -6.69
CA GLU A 276 -5.88 17.44 -6.32
C GLU A 276 -5.49 17.36 -4.84
N ASN A 277 -6.51 17.32 -3.97
CA ASN A 277 -6.34 17.09 -2.54
C ASN A 277 -6.13 15.60 -2.24
N ASP A 278 -5.47 15.31 -1.13
CA ASP A 278 -5.33 13.93 -0.66
C ASP A 278 -6.65 13.40 -0.10
N THR A 279 -7.31 12.54 -0.88
CA THR A 279 -8.56 11.86 -0.51
C THR A 279 -8.34 10.45 0.03
N TRP A 280 -7.09 9.98 0.05
CA TRP A 280 -6.72 8.61 0.47
C TRP A 280 -6.31 8.57 1.94
N TRP A 281 -5.61 9.61 2.41
CA TRP A 281 -5.25 9.75 3.82
C TRP A 281 -6.45 10.17 4.67
N GLN A 282 -6.64 9.50 5.81
CA GLN A 282 -7.72 9.79 6.76
C GLN A 282 -7.15 10.22 8.11
N PRO A 283 -7.72 11.23 8.79
CA PRO A 283 -7.19 11.73 10.06
C PRO A 283 -7.41 10.78 11.24
N ASP A 284 -8.36 9.86 11.12
CA ASP A 284 -8.92 9.05 12.20
C ASP A 284 -8.75 7.54 11.99
N HIS A 285 -8.29 7.11 10.82
CA HIS A 285 -8.02 5.71 10.50
C HIS A 285 -6.63 5.55 9.92
N ARG A 286 -5.77 4.81 10.62
CA ARG A 286 -4.47 4.36 10.09
C ARG A 286 -4.63 2.96 9.53
N GLU A 287 -4.15 2.74 8.32
CA GLU A 287 -4.21 1.43 7.69
C GLU A 287 -3.61 0.34 8.60
N THR A 288 -4.32 -0.77 8.73
CA THR A 288 -3.78 -1.96 9.35
C THR A 288 -2.77 -2.65 8.42
N ASN A 289 -2.00 -3.60 8.96
CA ASN A 289 -1.08 -4.40 8.15
C ASN A 289 -1.83 -5.18 7.05
N GLU A 290 -3.04 -5.64 7.35
CA GLU A 290 -3.91 -6.36 6.42
C GLU A 290 -4.45 -5.45 5.32
N GLU A 291 -4.80 -4.21 5.64
CA GLU A 291 -5.32 -3.24 4.66
C GLU A 291 -4.24 -2.80 3.67
N ILE A 292 -3.01 -2.53 4.16
CA ILE A 292 -1.90 -2.22 3.25
C ILE A 292 -1.47 -3.44 2.44
N ALA A 293 -1.52 -4.66 2.99
CA ALA A 293 -1.29 -5.88 2.23
C ALA A 293 -2.35 -6.08 1.14
N ALA A 294 -3.62 -5.76 1.44
CA ALA A 294 -4.70 -5.79 0.48
C ALA A 294 -4.49 -4.82 -0.69
N ARG A 295 -4.14 -3.58 -0.37
CA ARG A 295 -3.82 -2.55 -1.37
C ARG A 295 -2.57 -2.90 -2.18
N ALA A 296 -1.57 -3.49 -1.55
CA ALA A 296 -0.36 -3.96 -2.22
C ALA A 296 -0.65 -5.14 -3.15
N ALA A 297 -1.53 -6.07 -2.77
CA ALA A 297 -1.99 -7.15 -3.64
C ALA A 297 -2.71 -6.61 -4.88
N GLU A 298 -3.62 -5.64 -4.70
CA GLU A 298 -4.29 -4.96 -5.82
C GLU A 298 -3.27 -4.32 -6.78
N PHE A 299 -2.29 -3.61 -6.25
CA PHE A 299 -1.20 -3.06 -7.07
C PHE A 299 -0.44 -4.14 -7.84
N LEU A 300 -0.06 -5.24 -7.17
CA LEU A 300 0.70 -6.31 -7.79
C LEU A 300 -0.12 -7.02 -8.87
N ASP A 301 -1.43 -7.20 -8.68
CA ASP A 301 -2.33 -7.76 -9.71
C ASP A 301 -2.41 -6.83 -10.94
N GLU A 302 -2.54 -5.53 -10.75
CA GLU A 302 -2.53 -4.55 -11.85
C GLU A 302 -1.22 -4.63 -12.65
N VAL A 303 -0.08 -4.62 -11.95
CA VAL A 303 1.24 -4.75 -12.57
C VAL A 303 1.40 -6.11 -13.26
N PHE A 304 0.95 -7.20 -12.64
CA PHE A 304 1.18 -8.54 -13.13
C PHE A 304 0.33 -8.88 -14.35
N TYR A 305 -0.96 -8.55 -14.31
CA TYR A 305 -1.91 -8.95 -15.35
C TYR A 305 -2.09 -7.91 -16.45
N LYS A 306 -1.94 -6.60 -16.15
CA LYS A 306 -2.27 -5.53 -17.12
C LYS A 306 -1.05 -4.87 -17.75
N SER A 307 0.12 -4.93 -17.12
CA SER A 307 1.37 -4.46 -17.74
C SER A 307 1.98 -5.56 -18.62
N PRO A 308 2.47 -5.27 -19.84
CA PRO A 308 3.16 -6.26 -20.67
C PRO A 308 4.61 -6.52 -20.24
N GLU A 309 5.20 -5.64 -19.44
CA GLU A 309 6.61 -5.71 -19.05
C GLU A 309 6.88 -6.85 -18.07
N SER A 310 8.01 -7.55 -18.27
CA SER A 310 8.45 -8.65 -17.41
C SER A 310 9.34 -8.20 -16.27
N CYS A 311 9.92 -6.99 -16.35
CA CYS A 311 10.74 -6.40 -15.30
C CYS A 311 10.30 -4.95 -15.03
N VAL A 312 9.70 -4.72 -13.86
CA VAL A 312 9.24 -3.41 -13.42
C VAL A 312 9.97 -2.97 -12.15
N LEU A 313 10.01 -1.66 -11.89
CA LEU A 313 10.53 -1.10 -10.64
C LEU A 313 9.52 -0.15 -10.00
N VAL A 314 9.38 -0.21 -8.68
CA VAL A 314 8.39 0.55 -7.92
C VAL A 314 9.11 1.40 -6.87
N VAL A 315 9.13 2.72 -7.05
CA VAL A 315 9.70 3.67 -6.09
C VAL A 315 8.64 4.00 -5.04
N SER A 316 8.81 3.47 -3.84
CA SER A 316 7.82 3.44 -2.78
C SER A 316 8.45 3.52 -1.39
N HIS A 317 7.85 2.85 -0.40
CA HIS A 317 8.05 3.05 1.03
C HIS A 317 8.19 1.72 1.76
N SER A 318 8.52 1.78 3.06
CA SER A 318 8.78 0.57 3.86
C SER A 318 7.53 -0.22 4.16
N GLY A 319 6.45 0.43 4.61
CA GLY A 319 5.17 -0.23 4.89
C GLY A 319 4.55 -0.81 3.63
N PHE A 320 4.57 -0.08 2.51
CA PHE A 320 4.10 -0.62 1.23
C PHE A 320 4.88 -1.87 0.81
N SER A 321 6.21 -1.84 0.91
CA SER A 321 7.05 -3.00 0.57
C SER A 321 6.70 -4.22 1.44
N ARG A 322 6.47 -4.01 2.74
CA ARG A 322 6.00 -5.07 3.65
C ARG A 322 4.61 -5.59 3.29
N GLY A 323 3.71 -4.71 2.83
CA GLY A 323 2.42 -5.11 2.27
C GLY A 323 2.59 -6.01 1.04
N CYS A 324 3.50 -5.67 0.13
CA CYS A 324 3.84 -6.52 -1.01
C CYS A 324 4.37 -7.88 -0.56
N PHE A 325 5.28 -7.92 0.43
CA PHE A 325 5.83 -9.18 0.93
C PHE A 325 4.74 -10.09 1.49
N ALA A 326 3.86 -9.54 2.34
CA ALA A 326 2.71 -10.27 2.87
C ALA A 326 1.77 -10.77 1.75
N ALA A 327 1.53 -9.96 0.72
CA ALA A 327 0.64 -10.30 -0.38
C ALA A 327 1.13 -11.49 -1.23
N VAL A 328 2.45 -11.69 -1.35
CA VAL A 328 3.05 -12.76 -2.18
C VAL A 328 3.68 -13.89 -1.37
N GLY A 329 3.48 -13.92 -0.05
CA GLY A 329 4.07 -14.93 0.82
C GLY A 329 5.59 -14.84 0.98
N HIS A 330 6.18 -13.66 0.77
CA HIS A 330 7.58 -13.41 1.12
C HIS A 330 7.71 -13.16 2.63
N ARG A 331 8.84 -13.58 3.23
CA ARG A 331 9.10 -13.36 4.66
C ARG A 331 9.05 -11.87 5.04
N TYR A 332 8.91 -11.60 6.33
CA TYR A 332 9.07 -10.24 6.84
C TYR A 332 10.49 -9.72 6.53
N TYR A 333 10.55 -8.56 5.90
CA TYR A 333 11.77 -7.84 5.62
C TYR A 333 11.47 -6.35 5.75
N ARG A 334 12.34 -5.59 6.41
CA ARG A 334 12.20 -4.13 6.48
C ARG A 334 13.26 -3.48 5.61
N PRO A 335 12.89 -2.90 4.45
CA PRO A 335 13.83 -2.22 3.58
C PRO A 335 14.53 -1.07 4.27
N ARG A 336 15.83 -0.89 4.04
CA ARG A 336 16.59 0.31 4.36
C ARG A 336 16.25 1.44 3.41
N ASN A 337 16.62 2.67 3.76
CA ASN A 337 16.48 3.80 2.86
C ASN A 337 17.31 3.59 1.59
N ALA A 338 16.74 3.92 0.43
CA ALA A 338 17.34 3.72 -0.90
C ALA A 338 17.71 2.26 -1.25
N GLU A 339 17.10 1.27 -0.58
CA GLU A 339 17.34 -0.15 -0.88
C GLU A 339 16.44 -0.66 -2.01
N PHE A 340 17.04 -1.42 -2.94
CA PHE A 340 16.33 -2.21 -3.95
C PHE A 340 16.01 -3.61 -3.41
N ILE A 341 14.75 -4.04 -3.55
CA ILE A 341 14.25 -5.35 -3.16
C ILE A 341 13.57 -6.01 -4.35
N PRO A 342 14.32 -6.82 -5.12
CA PRO A 342 13.76 -7.63 -6.19
C PRO A 342 12.88 -8.76 -5.64
N LEU A 343 11.71 -8.91 -6.22
CA LEU A 343 10.77 -9.99 -6.02
C LEU A 343 10.52 -10.67 -7.36
N LEU A 344 10.75 -11.97 -7.43
CA LEU A 344 10.32 -12.77 -8.57
C LEU A 344 8.95 -13.33 -8.22
N ILE A 345 7.90 -12.99 -8.98
CA ILE A 345 6.52 -13.33 -8.66
C ILE A 345 5.85 -14.12 -9.79
N THR A 346 4.93 -15.03 -9.44
CA THR A 346 4.20 -15.88 -10.39
C THR A 346 2.75 -16.13 -9.94
N ASP A 347 1.88 -16.50 -10.89
CA ASP A 347 0.49 -16.95 -10.64
C ASP A 347 0.35 -18.48 -10.59
N ALA A 348 1.48 -19.20 -10.52
CA ALA A 348 1.50 -20.65 -10.35
C ALA A 348 1.11 -21.10 -8.94
N THR A 349 0.66 -22.35 -8.85
CA THR A 349 0.35 -22.99 -7.56
C THR A 349 1.63 -23.36 -6.82
N GLU A 350 1.48 -23.67 -5.54
CA GLU A 350 2.61 -24.09 -4.71
C GLU A 350 3.24 -25.39 -5.24
N GLU A 351 2.41 -26.32 -5.69
CA GLU A 351 2.85 -27.60 -6.24
C GLU A 351 3.64 -27.43 -7.54
N GLU A 352 3.21 -26.53 -8.42
CA GLU A 352 3.91 -26.19 -9.66
C GLU A 352 5.28 -25.55 -9.36
N LEU A 353 5.36 -24.68 -8.33
CA LEU A 353 6.61 -24.06 -7.90
C LEU A 353 7.59 -25.03 -7.26
N GLN A 354 7.10 -25.96 -6.43
CA GLN A 354 7.95 -26.96 -5.76
C GLN A 354 8.67 -27.86 -6.78
N GLN A 355 8.01 -28.22 -7.88
CA GLN A 355 8.62 -29.00 -8.97
C GLN A 355 9.82 -28.30 -9.60
N ASP A 356 9.84 -26.97 -9.58
CA ASP A 356 10.86 -26.14 -10.22
C ASP A 356 11.98 -25.68 -9.29
N THR A 357 11.79 -25.83 -7.98
CA THR A 357 12.77 -25.42 -6.97
C THR A 357 13.68 -26.58 -6.53
N ILE A 358 13.27 -27.83 -6.81
CA ILE A 358 13.99 -29.07 -6.47
C ILE A 358 14.96 -29.52 -7.60
N ALA A 359 14.82 -28.96 -8.81
CA ALA A 359 15.67 -29.21 -9.97
C ALA A 359 16.75 -28.13 -10.12
#